data_AF-A0A7M7MAR0-F1
#
_entry.id   AF-A0A7M7MAR0-F1
#
_cell.length_a   1.000
_cell.length_b   1.000
_cell.length_c   1.000
_cell.angle_alpha   90.00
_cell.angle_beta   90.00
_cell.angle_gamma   90.00
#
_symmetry.space_group_name_H-M   'P 1'
#
loop_
_entity.id
_entity.type
_entity.pdbx_description
1 polymer ?
#
loop_
_entity_poly.entity_id
_entity_poly.type
_entity_poly.pdbx_seq_one_letter_code
_entity_poly.pdbx_strand_id
1 'polypeptide(L)'
;MLRKMSITVKYRKVSQLYSNYMERKTLVTQQEIPNKELQFPSVTTCVDFWTNKTRLCELYPKNCTKKAMTIVMYAFFQQSIRPELRSETAFSPNELYRCRLSSCDPECHETVDCTPFLQMTTFRRPLQMCYTLDIHRYGPLLNCGHPSTYELELFGQMRPERTMELVRTDRIPLIVLESGVVPMTESVQIDLRRGFRHTIALKQQVVEGVPLPYNFACVDYRTMGPQDFFNGGIHTMESCLQECVISVELEMCNCLSYGHEFIANYAPHYTICSDASKGIEYCRDLVVKSLKYKHCLEKCRASCRELRYDLRLARISEMREFPPRQRDFSFEVTLRFATNRVEHLKYHPFVTYESVVACLGGSFGACIGIPLVTVALRSIEPMLSLIKRLRQTFSK
;
A
#
# COMPACT_ATOMS: atom_id res chain seq x y z
N MET A 1 12.46 9.86 -57.88
CA MET A 1 12.70 10.46 -56.55
C MET A 1 11.67 10.04 -55.49
N LEU A 2 10.36 10.07 -55.78
CA LEU A 2 9.27 9.70 -54.83
C LEU A 2 9.36 8.26 -54.23
N ARG A 3 9.85 7.26 -54.99
CA ARG A 3 10.01 5.87 -54.51
C ARG A 3 11.10 5.70 -53.43
N LYS A 4 12.19 6.46 -53.48
CA LYS A 4 13.26 6.41 -52.46
C LYS A 4 12.79 7.04 -51.14
N MET A 5 12.01 8.12 -51.19
CA MET A 5 11.41 8.74 -49.98
C MET A 5 10.46 7.79 -49.23
N SER A 6 9.67 6.98 -49.94
CA SER A 6 8.67 6.11 -49.29
C SER A 6 9.28 4.93 -48.52
N ILE A 7 10.47 4.44 -48.90
CA ILE A 7 11.13 3.31 -48.22
C ILE A 7 11.83 3.82 -46.96
N THR A 8 12.59 4.92 -47.06
CA THR A 8 13.32 5.50 -45.92
C THR A 8 12.37 5.96 -44.81
N VAL A 9 11.19 6.49 -45.14
CA VAL A 9 10.18 6.88 -44.15
C VAL A 9 9.58 5.66 -43.42
N LYS A 10 9.38 4.52 -44.10
CA LYS A 10 8.87 3.28 -43.47
C LYS A 10 9.90 2.66 -42.53
N TYR A 11 11.16 2.56 -42.94
CA TYR A 11 12.25 2.09 -42.07
C TYR A 11 12.44 2.97 -40.84
N ARG A 12 12.32 4.30 -41.00
CA ARG A 12 12.43 5.24 -39.87
C ARG A 12 11.31 5.03 -38.84
N LYS A 13 10.06 4.81 -39.28
CA LYS A 13 8.92 4.53 -38.38
C LYS A 13 9.09 3.21 -37.62
N VAL A 14 9.52 2.15 -38.30
CA VAL A 14 9.77 0.84 -37.68
C VAL A 14 10.92 0.92 -36.68
N SER A 15 12.02 1.59 -37.03
CA SER A 15 13.17 1.79 -36.14
C SER A 15 12.79 2.58 -34.89
N GLN A 16 11.94 3.61 -35.03
CA GLN A 16 11.45 4.39 -33.89
C GLN A 16 10.52 3.56 -32.98
N LEU A 17 9.64 2.75 -33.56
CA LEU A 17 8.78 1.85 -32.80
C LEU A 17 9.60 0.82 -32.04
N TYR A 18 10.63 0.24 -32.66
CA TYR A 18 11.54 -0.69 -32.02
C TYR A 18 12.34 -0.03 -30.89
N SER A 19 12.83 1.20 -31.10
CA SER A 19 13.48 1.97 -30.03
C SER A 19 12.55 2.18 -28.83
N ASN A 20 11.30 2.60 -29.07
CA ASN A 20 10.30 2.78 -28.02
C ASN A 20 9.96 1.46 -27.31
N TYR A 21 9.95 0.34 -28.04
CA TYR A 21 9.78 -1.00 -27.45
C TYR A 21 10.96 -1.36 -26.53
N MET A 22 12.19 -1.05 -26.94
CA MET A 22 13.40 -1.32 -26.15
C MET A 22 13.51 -0.42 -24.91
N GLU A 23 12.88 0.75 -24.90
CA GLU A 23 12.76 1.61 -23.70
C GLU A 23 11.81 1.03 -22.64
N ARG A 24 10.98 0.03 -23.00
CA ARG A 24 10.07 -0.67 -22.08
C ARG A 24 9.16 0.26 -21.26
N LYS A 25 8.75 1.37 -21.87
CA LYS A 25 7.85 2.35 -21.28
C LYS A 25 6.46 1.76 -21.05
N THR A 26 5.77 2.34 -20.08
CA THR A 26 4.39 2.00 -19.73
C THR A 26 3.45 3.18 -19.98
N LEU A 27 2.20 2.87 -20.27
CA LEU A 27 1.08 3.81 -20.28
C LEU A 27 0.13 3.44 -19.15
N VAL A 28 -0.62 4.41 -18.65
CA VAL A 28 -1.64 4.18 -17.63
C VAL A 28 -3.03 4.40 -18.24
N THR A 29 -3.95 3.52 -17.91
CA THR A 29 -5.37 3.69 -18.21
C THR A 29 -6.13 3.80 -16.90
N GLN A 30 -7.08 4.73 -16.87
CA GLN A 30 -7.95 4.97 -15.71
C GLN A 30 -9.37 4.60 -16.09
N GLN A 31 -10.01 3.75 -15.29
CA GLN A 31 -11.39 3.32 -15.50
C GLN A 31 -12.12 3.28 -14.16
N GLU A 32 -13.39 3.67 -14.11
CA GLU A 32 -14.22 3.48 -12.93
C GLU A 32 -15.19 2.32 -13.17
N ILE A 33 -15.09 1.28 -12.35
CA ILE A 33 -15.89 0.07 -12.46
C ILE A 33 -16.89 0.03 -11.29
N PRO A 34 -18.18 -0.22 -11.55
CA PRO A 34 -19.18 -0.26 -10.49
C PRO A 34 -19.11 -1.56 -9.65
N ASN A 35 -19.19 -1.36 -8.33
CA ASN A 35 -19.50 -2.28 -7.23
C ASN A 35 -18.72 -3.60 -7.05
N LYS A 36 -18.47 -4.41 -8.08
CA LYS A 36 -18.12 -5.84 -7.88
C LYS A 36 -16.84 -6.13 -7.08
N GLU A 37 -15.93 -5.17 -6.94
CA GLU A 37 -14.63 -5.36 -6.27
C GLU A 37 -14.43 -4.49 -5.03
N LEU A 38 -15.46 -3.78 -4.58
CA LEU A 38 -15.34 -2.90 -3.42
C LEU A 38 -15.27 -3.74 -2.13
N GLN A 39 -14.28 -3.46 -1.29
CA GLN A 39 -14.01 -4.17 -0.05
C GLN A 39 -13.96 -3.19 1.11
N PHE A 40 -14.37 -3.62 2.30
CA PHE A 40 -14.24 -2.76 3.47
C PHE A 40 -12.76 -2.79 3.92
N PRO A 41 -12.13 -1.63 4.18
CA PRO A 41 -10.71 -1.59 4.51
C PRO A 41 -10.39 -2.15 5.89
N SER A 42 -9.10 -2.48 6.07
CA SER A 42 -8.47 -2.52 7.39
C SER A 42 -8.23 -1.09 7.88
N VAL A 43 -8.67 -0.80 9.11
CA VAL A 43 -8.62 0.55 9.69
C VAL A 43 -7.73 0.53 10.94
N THR A 44 -6.66 1.32 10.91
CA THR A 44 -5.71 1.41 12.02
C THR A 44 -5.66 2.82 12.58
N THR A 45 -5.69 2.95 13.91
CA THR A 45 -5.37 4.20 14.60
C THR A 45 -4.24 4.00 15.59
N CYS A 46 -3.33 4.98 15.66
CA CYS A 46 -2.18 4.92 16.58
C CYS A 46 -2.29 6.02 17.64
N VAL A 47 -2.41 5.63 18.90
CA VAL A 47 -2.57 6.56 20.02
C VAL A 47 -1.33 6.54 20.91
N ASP A 48 -1.01 7.65 21.55
CA ASP A 48 0.09 7.81 22.52
C ASP A 48 -0.37 7.74 23.99
N PHE A 49 -1.68 7.81 24.23
CA PHE A 49 -2.31 7.57 25.53
C PHE A 49 -2.70 6.10 25.74
N TRP A 50 -1.88 5.17 25.26
CA TRP A 50 -2.13 3.74 25.31
C TRP A 50 -1.66 3.06 26.60
N THR A 51 -0.80 3.71 27.40
CA THR A 51 -0.22 3.09 28.59
C THR A 51 -1.14 3.18 29.80
N ASN A 52 -1.54 2.03 30.33
CA ASN A 52 -2.28 1.87 31.57
C ASN A 52 -1.34 2.07 32.76
N LYS A 53 -1.54 3.20 33.46
CA LYS A 53 -0.74 3.58 34.62
C LYS A 53 -0.83 2.56 35.75
N THR A 54 -2.01 2.00 36.00
CA THR A 54 -2.20 1.03 37.09
C THR A 54 -1.42 -0.25 36.82
N ARG A 55 -1.55 -0.84 35.62
CA ARG A 55 -0.79 -2.03 35.22
C ARG A 55 0.72 -1.78 35.27
N LEU A 56 1.17 -0.62 34.79
CA LEU A 56 2.59 -0.28 34.87
C LEU A 56 3.08 -0.15 36.32
N CYS A 57 2.28 0.45 37.21
CA CYS A 57 2.63 0.57 38.62
C CYS A 57 2.61 -0.77 39.35
N GLU A 58 1.80 -1.74 38.92
CA GLU A 58 1.85 -3.10 39.45
C GLU A 58 3.16 -3.80 39.07
N LEU A 59 3.63 -3.62 37.83
CA LEU A 59 4.92 -4.15 37.37
C LEU A 59 6.12 -3.42 37.99
N TYR A 60 6.01 -2.12 38.24
CA TYR A 60 7.07 -1.27 38.80
C TYR A 60 6.58 -0.43 40.00
N PRO A 61 6.32 -1.05 41.17
CA PRO A 61 5.71 -0.37 42.31
C PRO A 61 6.47 0.85 42.81
N LYS A 62 7.80 0.84 42.68
CA LYS A 62 8.69 1.91 43.13
C LYS A 62 9.09 2.90 42.03
N ASN A 63 8.85 2.56 40.75
CA ASN A 63 9.43 3.24 39.59
C ASN A 63 8.40 3.51 38.46
N CYS A 64 7.12 3.73 38.78
CA CYS A 64 6.09 3.94 37.76
C CYS A 64 5.81 5.41 37.38
N THR A 65 6.83 6.27 37.46
CA THR A 65 6.73 7.66 37.00
C THR A 65 7.27 7.81 35.58
N LYS A 66 6.81 8.84 34.85
CA LYS A 66 7.36 9.20 33.54
C LYS A 66 8.89 9.35 33.57
N LYS A 67 9.42 9.98 34.62
CA LYS A 67 10.87 10.15 34.84
C LYS A 67 11.58 8.79 35.00
N ALA A 68 11.00 7.88 35.78
CA ALA A 68 11.57 6.55 35.99
C ALA A 68 11.50 5.66 34.72
N MET A 69 10.54 5.91 33.83
CA MET A 69 10.45 5.22 32.54
C MET A 69 11.42 5.77 31.47
N THR A 70 12.09 6.89 31.73
CA THR A 70 13.01 7.55 30.78
C THR A 70 14.41 6.92 30.89
N ILE A 71 15.02 6.55 29.76
CA ILE A 71 16.35 5.89 29.69
C ILE A 71 17.46 6.89 29.42
N VAL A 72 17.29 7.71 28.38
CA VAL A 72 18.24 8.78 27.97
C VAL A 72 17.52 10.10 28.09
N MET A 73 18.21 11.16 28.56
CA MET A 73 17.68 12.52 28.79
C MET A 73 16.62 12.89 27.73
N TYR A 74 15.35 12.64 28.10
CA TYR A 74 14.13 13.01 27.38
C TYR A 74 13.84 12.37 26.01
N ALA A 75 14.56 11.33 25.56
CA ALA A 75 14.38 10.79 24.20
C ALA A 75 13.84 9.35 24.10
N PHE A 76 14.21 8.46 25.04
CA PHE A 76 13.85 7.04 24.98
C PHE A 76 13.20 6.56 26.26
N PHE A 77 12.23 5.64 26.12
CA PHE A 77 11.49 5.08 27.23
C PHE A 77 11.70 3.56 27.32
N GLN A 78 11.53 2.98 28.51
CA GLN A 78 11.67 1.53 28.76
C GLN A 78 10.88 0.68 27.76
N GLN A 79 9.68 1.11 27.39
CA GLN A 79 8.82 0.47 26.39
C GLN A 79 9.44 0.46 24.98
N SER A 80 10.41 1.32 24.68
CA SER A 80 11.14 1.28 23.41
C SER A 80 12.07 0.08 23.35
N ILE A 81 12.87 -0.15 24.40
CA ILE A 81 13.91 -1.20 24.44
C ILE A 81 13.33 -2.56 24.83
N ARG A 82 12.29 -2.57 25.68
CA ARG A 82 11.63 -3.78 26.18
C ARG A 82 10.24 -3.90 25.56
N PRO A 83 10.11 -4.49 24.37
CA PRO A 83 8.84 -4.54 23.68
C PRO A 83 7.78 -5.38 24.39
N GLU A 84 8.17 -6.30 25.28
CA GLU A 84 7.25 -7.10 26.10
C GLU A 84 6.42 -6.21 27.03
N LEU A 85 7.02 -5.12 27.53
CA LEU A 85 6.30 -4.15 28.37
C LEU A 85 5.16 -3.46 27.61
N ARG A 86 5.19 -3.44 26.28
CA ARG A 86 4.15 -2.80 25.47
C ARG A 86 2.84 -3.56 25.60
N SER A 87 2.85 -4.89 25.46
CA SER A 87 1.63 -5.70 25.58
C SER A 87 1.13 -5.78 27.03
N GLU A 88 2.04 -5.83 28.00
CA GLU A 88 1.68 -5.92 29.43
C GLU A 88 1.07 -4.61 29.98
N THR A 89 1.49 -3.46 29.46
CA THR A 89 1.08 -2.15 29.97
C THR A 89 0.07 -1.43 29.08
N ALA A 90 -0.20 -1.92 27.88
CA ALA A 90 -1.21 -1.33 27.01
C ALA A 90 -2.62 -1.47 27.57
N PHE A 91 -3.48 -0.52 27.24
CA PHE A 91 -4.93 -0.70 27.32
C PHE A 91 -5.37 -1.75 26.32
N SER A 92 -6.29 -2.61 26.74
CA SER A 92 -6.96 -3.51 25.81
C SER A 92 -7.90 -2.71 24.89
N PRO A 93 -8.20 -3.22 23.68
CA PRO A 93 -9.09 -2.53 22.76
C PRO A 93 -10.44 -2.14 23.38
N ASN A 94 -11.03 -3.04 24.19
CA ASN A 94 -12.30 -2.81 24.89
C ASN A 94 -12.24 -1.73 25.98
N GLU A 95 -11.05 -1.41 26.50
CA GLU A 95 -10.88 -0.32 27.46
C GLU A 95 -10.79 1.05 26.77
N LEU A 96 -10.24 1.07 25.56
CA LEU A 96 -9.87 2.30 24.84
C LEU A 96 -10.91 2.72 23.79
N TYR A 97 -11.56 1.76 23.14
CA TYR A 97 -12.42 2.00 22.00
C TYR A 97 -13.87 1.62 22.27
N ARG A 98 -14.75 2.32 21.56
CA ARG A 98 -16.09 1.85 21.20
C ARG A 98 -16.17 1.89 19.69
N CYS A 99 -16.52 0.76 19.09
CA CYS A 99 -16.55 0.59 17.66
C CYS A 99 -17.93 0.11 17.24
N ARG A 100 -18.54 0.77 16.26
CA ARG A 100 -19.82 0.39 15.70
C ARG A 100 -19.77 0.41 14.19
N LEU A 101 -20.26 -0.65 13.57
CA LEU A 101 -20.56 -0.70 12.15
C LEU A 101 -22.07 -0.64 11.98
N SER A 102 -22.55 0.34 11.21
CA SER A 102 -23.98 0.53 10.96
C SER A 102 -24.25 0.54 9.46
N SER A 103 -25.23 -0.25 9.03
CA SER A 103 -25.71 -0.24 7.65
C SER A 103 -26.60 0.98 7.43
N CYS A 104 -26.29 1.77 6.40
CA CYS A 104 -27.13 2.84 5.88
C CYS A 104 -28.11 2.36 4.79
N ASP A 105 -28.21 1.05 4.57
CA ASP A 105 -29.15 0.47 3.61
C ASP A 105 -30.61 0.66 4.09
N PRO A 106 -31.51 1.23 3.27
CA PRO A 106 -32.92 1.37 3.61
C PRO A 106 -33.66 0.05 3.85
N GLU A 107 -33.22 -1.04 3.22
CA GLU A 107 -33.87 -2.35 3.30
C GLU A 107 -33.27 -3.24 4.39
N CYS A 108 -32.06 -2.90 4.88
CA CYS A 108 -31.33 -3.72 5.82
C CYS A 108 -30.67 -2.87 6.93
N HIS A 109 -31.35 -2.83 8.08
CA HIS A 109 -30.86 -2.15 9.28
C HIS A 109 -30.11 -3.13 10.17
N GLU A 110 -28.78 -3.09 10.08
CA GLU A 110 -27.88 -3.83 10.95
C GLU A 110 -26.95 -2.86 11.66
N THR A 111 -26.67 -3.16 12.93
CA THR A 111 -25.65 -2.47 13.70
C THR A 111 -24.87 -3.49 14.50
N VAL A 112 -23.55 -3.52 14.30
CA VAL A 112 -22.65 -4.51 14.88
C VAL A 112 -21.62 -3.80 15.77
N ASP A 113 -21.43 -4.31 16.98
CA ASP A 113 -20.32 -3.90 17.84
C ASP A 113 -19.03 -4.53 17.31
N CYS A 114 -18.12 -3.69 16.80
CA CYS A 114 -16.84 -4.12 16.26
C CYS A 114 -15.68 -4.05 17.26
N THR A 115 -15.95 -3.66 18.51
CA THR A 115 -14.91 -3.44 19.53
C THR A 115 -14.12 -4.72 19.84
N PRO A 116 -14.75 -5.90 19.97
CA PRO A 116 -14.03 -7.16 20.25
C PRO A 116 -13.05 -7.58 19.15
N PHE A 117 -13.18 -7.02 17.95
CA PHE A 117 -12.38 -7.39 16.78
C PHE A 117 -11.21 -6.43 16.51
N LEU A 118 -11.09 -5.36 17.30
CA LEU A 118 -9.91 -4.52 17.30
C LEU A 118 -8.74 -5.30 17.92
N GLN A 119 -7.58 -5.22 17.29
CA GLN A 119 -6.35 -5.85 17.78
C GLN A 119 -5.24 -4.83 17.91
N MET A 120 -4.41 -4.99 18.93
CA MET A 120 -3.15 -4.27 19.02
C MET A 120 -2.18 -4.89 18.00
N THR A 121 -1.70 -4.10 17.04
CA THR A 121 -0.98 -4.65 15.87
C THR A 121 0.47 -4.25 15.77
N THR A 122 0.77 -2.96 15.90
CA THR A 122 2.11 -2.43 15.67
C THR A 122 2.42 -1.28 16.62
N PHE A 123 3.71 -1.02 16.80
CA PHE A 123 4.20 0.04 17.65
C PHE A 123 5.00 1.06 16.85
N ARG A 124 4.50 2.29 16.82
CA ARG A 124 5.07 3.37 16.01
C ARG A 124 5.83 4.37 16.86
N ARG A 125 6.88 4.98 16.29
CA ARG A 125 7.62 6.06 16.94
C ARG A 125 6.92 7.42 16.74
N PRO A 126 6.93 8.34 17.72
CA PRO A 126 7.60 8.27 19.03
C PRO A 126 6.66 7.82 20.16
N LEU A 127 6.42 6.51 20.29
CA LEU A 127 5.58 5.85 21.31
C LEU A 127 4.06 5.89 21.07
N GLN A 128 3.62 5.61 19.86
CA GLN A 128 2.21 5.35 19.58
C GLN A 128 1.97 3.84 19.49
N MET A 129 0.96 3.35 20.20
CA MET A 129 0.45 1.99 20.01
C MET A 129 -0.67 2.01 19.00
N CYS A 130 -0.58 1.13 18.00
CA CYS A 130 -1.55 1.04 16.93
C CYS A 130 -2.54 -0.09 17.18
N TYR A 131 -3.81 0.23 16.94
CA TYR A 131 -4.94 -0.68 17.03
C TYR A 131 -5.61 -0.76 15.67
N THR A 132 -5.79 -1.97 15.17
CA THR A 132 -6.32 -2.24 13.83
C THR A 132 -7.62 -3.04 13.92
N LEU A 133 -8.61 -2.60 13.17
CA LEU A 133 -9.82 -3.35 12.85
C LEU A 133 -9.68 -3.90 11.43
N ASP A 134 -9.66 -5.22 11.30
CA ASP A 134 -9.68 -5.90 10.01
C ASP A 134 -10.87 -6.85 9.95
N ILE A 135 -11.94 -6.39 9.29
CA ILE A 135 -13.23 -7.07 9.31
C ILE A 135 -13.16 -8.42 8.59
N HIS A 136 -12.40 -8.50 7.50
CA HIS A 136 -12.35 -9.71 6.69
C HIS A 136 -11.48 -10.80 7.32
N ARG A 137 -10.51 -10.42 8.16
CA ARG A 137 -9.59 -11.38 8.79
C ARG A 137 -10.10 -11.91 10.12
N TYR A 138 -10.65 -11.01 10.95
CA TYR A 138 -11.06 -11.35 12.31
C TYR A 138 -12.43 -10.79 12.68
N GLY A 139 -13.09 -10.03 11.80
CA GLY A 139 -14.29 -9.27 12.14
C GLY A 139 -15.58 -10.06 12.12
N PRO A 140 -16.69 -9.34 12.38
CA PRO A 140 -18.01 -9.92 12.35
C PRO A 140 -18.43 -10.26 10.92
N LEU A 141 -19.29 -11.27 10.78
CA LEU A 141 -19.99 -11.52 9.53
C LEU A 141 -21.02 -10.40 9.31
N LEU A 142 -20.85 -9.65 8.23
CA LEU A 142 -21.74 -8.58 7.82
C LEU A 142 -22.85 -9.15 6.92
N ASN A 143 -24.12 -8.98 7.32
CA ASN A 143 -25.25 -9.62 6.65
C ASN A 143 -26.01 -8.68 5.71
N CYS A 144 -25.84 -7.37 5.87
CA CYS A 144 -26.56 -6.37 5.11
C CYS A 144 -25.77 -5.85 3.90
N GLY A 145 -26.45 -5.82 2.75
CA GLY A 145 -26.06 -4.96 1.63
C GLY A 145 -24.63 -5.13 1.13
N HIS A 146 -24.12 -4.04 0.57
CA HIS A 146 -22.80 -3.96 -0.05
C HIS A 146 -21.81 -3.30 0.91
N PRO A 147 -20.50 -3.58 0.89
CA PRO A 147 -19.54 -2.94 1.80
C PRO A 147 -19.58 -1.39 1.79
N SER A 148 -20.03 -0.80 0.68
CA SER A 148 -20.22 0.65 0.53
C SER A 148 -21.37 1.24 1.36
N THR A 149 -22.30 0.43 1.86
CA THR A 149 -23.44 0.90 2.66
C THR A 149 -23.12 0.95 4.16
N TYR A 150 -22.01 0.35 4.59
CA TYR A 150 -21.60 0.39 5.98
C TYR A 150 -20.85 1.68 6.32
N GLU A 151 -21.20 2.23 7.47
CA GLU A 151 -20.50 3.31 8.14
C GLU A 151 -19.83 2.75 9.41
N LEU A 152 -18.54 3.07 9.59
CA LEU A 152 -17.77 2.72 10.77
C LEU A 152 -17.66 3.94 11.68
N GLU A 153 -18.19 3.85 12.90
CA GLU A 153 -17.98 4.78 13.99
C GLU A 153 -16.94 4.21 14.95
N LEU A 154 -15.78 4.85 15.03
CA LEU A 154 -14.71 4.50 15.96
C LEU A 154 -14.50 5.66 16.94
N PHE A 155 -14.83 5.42 18.20
CA PHE A 155 -14.63 6.37 19.29
C PHE A 155 -13.53 5.88 20.23
N GLY A 156 -12.41 6.59 20.29
CA GLY A 156 -11.34 6.33 21.23
C GLY A 156 -11.44 7.28 22.42
N GLN A 157 -11.44 6.76 23.65
CA GLN A 157 -11.46 7.59 24.86
C GLN A 157 -10.76 6.91 26.01
N MET A 158 -9.99 7.68 26.79
CA MET A 158 -9.44 7.22 28.05
C MET A 158 -9.58 8.23 29.19
N ARG A 159 -9.58 7.71 30.42
CA ARG A 159 -9.55 8.52 31.64
C ARG A 159 -8.12 8.99 31.93
N PRO A 160 -7.88 10.31 32.10
CA PRO A 160 -6.55 10.84 32.40
C PRO A 160 -5.91 10.22 33.66
N GLU A 161 -6.72 9.86 34.66
CA GLU A 161 -6.25 9.34 35.95
C GLU A 161 -5.62 7.95 35.83
N ARG A 162 -6.08 7.16 34.86
CA ARG A 162 -5.59 5.79 34.58
C ARG A 162 -4.53 5.75 33.48
N THR A 163 -4.29 6.87 32.82
CA THR A 163 -3.40 6.95 31.67
C THR A 163 -2.04 7.49 32.09
N MET A 164 -0.97 6.95 31.52
CA MET A 164 0.34 7.57 31.59
C MET A 164 0.80 8.01 30.20
N GLU A 165 0.79 9.32 29.95
CA GLU A 165 1.26 9.90 28.69
C GLU A 165 2.78 10.12 28.74
N LEU A 166 3.52 9.27 28.04
CA LEU A 166 4.99 9.34 27.94
C LEU A 166 5.42 10.42 26.94
N VAL A 167 4.76 10.47 25.78
CA VAL A 167 4.98 11.50 24.75
C VAL A 167 3.62 12.02 24.34
N ARG A 168 3.48 13.36 24.25
CA ARG A 168 2.29 13.98 23.71
C ARG A 168 2.51 14.24 22.23
N THR A 169 1.73 13.57 21.41
CA THR A 169 1.57 13.78 19.98
C THR A 169 0.22 14.45 19.75
N ASP A 170 0.22 15.56 19.03
CA ASP A 170 -1.02 16.29 18.73
C ASP A 170 -1.86 15.61 17.64
N ARG A 171 -1.33 14.53 17.06
CA ARG A 171 -1.85 13.86 15.87
C ARG A 171 -2.02 12.37 16.15
N ILE A 172 -3.21 11.85 15.86
CA ILE A 172 -3.53 10.43 15.91
C ILE A 172 -3.63 9.96 14.46
N PRO A 173 -2.64 9.22 13.94
CA PRO A 173 -2.68 8.71 12.58
C PRO A 173 -3.87 7.78 12.39
N LEU A 174 -4.63 8.01 11.32
CA LEU A 174 -5.57 7.07 10.76
C LEU A 174 -4.99 6.51 9.46
N ILE A 175 -4.77 5.20 9.46
CA ILE A 175 -4.20 4.46 8.33
C ILE A 175 -5.29 3.49 7.84
N VAL A 176 -5.57 3.50 6.54
CA VAL A 176 -6.62 2.71 5.92
C VAL A 176 -6.00 1.92 4.77
N LEU A 177 -6.02 0.60 4.88
CA LEU A 177 -5.30 -0.32 3.98
C LEU A 177 -6.19 -1.47 3.51
N GLU A 178 -5.71 -2.22 2.52
CA GLU A 178 -6.32 -3.50 2.14
C GLU A 178 -6.35 -4.44 3.36
N SER A 179 -7.39 -5.28 3.45
CA SER A 179 -7.44 -6.32 4.47
C SER A 179 -6.22 -7.24 4.37
N GLY A 180 -5.70 -7.66 5.52
CA GLY A 180 -4.50 -8.48 5.63
C GLY A 180 -3.19 -7.71 5.46
N VAL A 181 -3.20 -6.46 5.00
CA VAL A 181 -2.00 -5.62 4.93
C VAL A 181 -1.75 -4.98 6.29
N VAL A 182 -0.49 -5.07 6.74
CA VAL A 182 -0.08 -4.47 8.01
C VAL A 182 0.24 -2.97 7.85
N PRO A 183 -0.16 -2.14 8.82
CA PRO A 183 0.16 -0.71 8.82
C PRO A 183 1.65 -0.49 9.11
N MET A 184 2.30 0.29 8.24
CA MET A 184 3.71 0.69 8.36
C MET A 184 3.85 2.20 8.53
N THR A 185 4.98 2.67 9.04
CA THR A 185 5.24 4.13 9.20
C THR A 185 5.13 4.91 7.89
N GLU A 186 5.52 4.30 6.77
CA GLU A 186 5.49 4.87 5.42
C GLU A 186 4.10 4.87 4.79
N SER A 187 3.12 4.19 5.41
CA SER A 187 1.74 4.15 4.91
C SER A 187 1.12 5.54 4.89
N VAL A 188 0.32 5.81 3.86
CA VAL A 188 -0.44 7.06 3.75
C VAL A 188 -1.46 7.13 4.90
N GLN A 189 -1.54 8.30 5.54
CA GLN A 189 -2.38 8.51 6.71
C GLN A 189 -3.09 9.86 6.69
N ILE A 190 -4.22 9.94 7.40
CA ILE A 190 -4.81 11.22 7.83
C ILE A 190 -4.48 11.41 9.32
N ASP A 191 -3.99 12.60 9.65
CA ASP A 191 -3.74 12.97 11.04
C ASP A 191 -5.04 13.48 11.70
N LEU A 192 -5.60 12.70 12.62
CA LEU A 192 -6.75 13.08 13.42
C LEU A 192 -6.32 13.96 14.60
N ARG A 193 -7.21 14.84 15.05
CA ARG A 193 -6.98 15.73 16.19
C ARG A 193 -7.66 15.23 17.44
N ARG A 194 -6.95 15.27 18.57
CA ARG A 194 -7.55 15.03 19.89
C ARG A 194 -8.68 16.01 20.17
N GLY A 195 -9.78 15.53 20.70
CA GLY A 195 -10.94 16.33 21.09
C GLY A 195 -11.91 16.68 19.98
N PHE A 196 -11.73 16.07 18.81
CA PHE A 196 -12.57 16.33 17.64
C PHE A 196 -13.18 15.03 17.11
N ARG A 197 -14.36 15.18 16.51
CA ARG A 197 -14.98 14.21 15.63
C ARG A 197 -14.57 14.49 14.21
N HIS A 198 -14.25 13.43 13.47
CA HIS A 198 -13.82 13.49 12.08
C HIS A 198 -14.74 12.62 11.25
N THR A 199 -15.33 13.18 10.20
CA THR A 199 -16.02 12.38 9.19
C THR A 199 -15.12 12.27 7.98
N ILE A 200 -14.80 11.05 7.57
CA ILE A 200 -13.88 10.75 6.49
C ILE A 200 -14.60 9.95 5.42
N ALA A 201 -14.49 10.42 4.19
CA ALA A 201 -15.05 9.79 3.01
C ALA A 201 -13.97 8.98 2.29
N LEU A 202 -14.31 7.74 1.91
CA LEU A 202 -13.40 6.77 1.31
C LEU A 202 -13.69 6.59 -0.18
N LYS A 203 -12.65 6.53 -1.01
CA LYS A 203 -12.74 6.04 -2.39
C LYS A 203 -11.70 4.94 -2.60
N GLN A 204 -12.14 3.75 -3.02
CA GLN A 204 -11.22 2.64 -3.32
C GLN A 204 -10.59 2.82 -4.71
N GLN A 205 -9.29 2.56 -4.78
CA GLN A 205 -8.51 2.56 -6.00
C GLN A 205 -7.67 1.29 -6.10
N VAL A 206 -7.65 0.64 -7.25
CA VAL A 206 -6.82 -0.54 -7.54
C VAL A 206 -5.77 -0.14 -8.56
N VAL A 207 -4.50 -0.31 -8.18
CA VAL A 207 -3.35 -0.04 -9.04
C VAL A 207 -2.78 -1.37 -9.51
N GLU A 208 -2.74 -1.60 -10.82
CA GLU A 208 -2.17 -2.80 -11.44
C GLU A 208 -0.93 -2.41 -12.25
N GLY A 209 0.23 -2.82 -11.75
CA GLY A 209 1.53 -2.60 -12.36
C GLY A 209 1.93 -3.71 -13.35
N VAL A 210 3.00 -3.45 -14.09
CA VAL A 210 3.64 -4.47 -14.94
C VAL A 210 5.04 -4.83 -14.42
N PRO A 211 5.39 -6.13 -14.41
CA PRO A 211 6.67 -6.58 -13.88
C PRO A 211 7.82 -6.24 -14.84
N LEU A 212 9.03 -6.60 -14.44
CA LEU A 212 10.18 -6.60 -15.35
C LEU A 212 9.85 -7.35 -16.66
N PRO A 213 10.35 -6.89 -17.82
CA PRO A 213 11.39 -5.87 -18.03
C PRO A 213 10.86 -4.42 -18.19
N TYR A 214 9.59 -4.15 -17.86
CA TYR A 214 9.01 -2.82 -17.99
C TYR A 214 9.50 -1.85 -16.91
N ASN A 215 9.49 -0.55 -17.22
CA ASN A 215 10.01 0.49 -16.34
C ASN A 215 9.30 0.57 -14.97
N PHE A 216 8.03 0.15 -14.89
CA PHE A 216 7.30 0.04 -13.61
C PHE A 216 7.92 -1.02 -12.69
N ALA A 217 8.41 -2.11 -13.29
CA ALA A 217 9.24 -3.13 -12.66
C ALA A 217 8.71 -3.66 -11.32
N CYS A 218 7.41 -3.96 -11.26
CA CYS A 218 6.78 -4.39 -10.01
C CYS A 218 7.18 -5.80 -9.57
N VAL A 219 6.88 -6.09 -8.30
CA VAL A 219 7.01 -7.40 -7.67
C VAL A 219 5.63 -7.91 -7.26
N ASP A 220 5.36 -9.19 -7.51
CA ASP A 220 4.14 -9.83 -7.03
C ASP A 220 4.35 -10.37 -5.62
N TYR A 221 3.86 -9.62 -4.64
CA TYR A 221 3.96 -10.01 -3.24
C TYR A 221 2.95 -11.07 -2.83
N ARG A 222 1.87 -11.29 -3.60
CA ARG A 222 0.83 -12.27 -3.25
C ARG A 222 1.35 -13.70 -3.36
N THR A 223 2.34 -13.93 -4.21
CA THR A 223 2.97 -15.26 -4.37
C THR A 223 3.92 -15.62 -3.22
N MET A 224 4.25 -14.67 -2.32
CA MET A 224 5.21 -14.89 -1.24
C MET A 224 4.59 -15.51 0.02
N GLY A 225 3.25 -15.55 0.12
CA GLY A 225 2.55 -16.10 1.29
C GLY A 225 2.40 -15.10 2.45
N PRO A 226 1.94 -15.56 3.61
CA PRO A 226 1.78 -14.72 4.79
C PRO A 226 3.10 -14.49 5.54
N GLN A 227 3.24 -13.32 6.17
CA GLN A 227 4.40 -12.94 6.97
C GLN A 227 4.17 -13.17 8.47
N ASP A 228 4.73 -14.25 9.01
CA ASP A 228 4.52 -14.63 10.43
C ASP A 228 4.90 -13.52 11.41
N PHE A 229 6.07 -12.90 11.24
CA PHE A 229 6.54 -11.81 12.10
C PHE A 229 5.73 -10.51 11.95
N PHE A 230 4.94 -10.37 10.90
CA PHE A 230 4.05 -9.24 10.64
C PHE A 230 2.59 -9.65 10.87
N ASN A 231 2.35 -10.37 11.97
CA ASN A 231 1.03 -10.86 12.37
C ASN A 231 0.35 -11.69 11.28
N GLY A 232 1.08 -12.44 10.45
CA GLY A 232 0.55 -13.19 9.29
C GLY A 232 -0.02 -12.32 8.17
N GLY A 233 0.41 -11.07 8.06
CA GLY A 233 -0.03 -10.13 7.03
C GLY A 233 0.49 -10.48 5.63
N ILE A 234 -0.09 -9.83 4.62
CA ILE A 234 0.35 -9.95 3.22
C ILE A 234 1.60 -9.09 3.03
N HIS A 235 2.58 -9.61 2.26
CA HIS A 235 3.75 -8.83 1.89
C HIS A 235 3.38 -7.55 1.12
N THR A 236 4.08 -6.46 1.43
CA THR A 236 4.09 -5.22 0.67
C THR A 236 5.53 -4.79 0.40
N MET A 237 5.70 -3.67 -0.33
CA MET A 237 7.02 -3.09 -0.52
C MET A 237 7.67 -2.72 0.81
N GLU A 238 6.90 -2.10 1.71
CA GLU A 238 7.34 -1.65 3.02
C GLU A 238 7.71 -2.83 3.92
N SER A 239 6.86 -3.86 3.98
CA SER A 239 7.16 -5.03 4.81
C SER A 239 8.33 -5.85 4.26
N CYS A 240 8.46 -5.97 2.93
CA CYS A 240 9.63 -6.56 2.28
C CYS A 240 10.91 -5.80 2.65
N LEU A 241 10.86 -4.46 2.58
CA LEU A 241 12.02 -3.62 2.87
C LEU A 241 12.43 -3.76 4.33
N GLN A 242 11.48 -3.70 5.26
CA GLN A 242 11.75 -3.86 6.68
C GLN A 242 12.32 -5.24 7.01
N GLU A 243 11.74 -6.31 6.47
CA GLU A 243 12.23 -7.68 6.65
C GLU A 243 13.65 -7.85 6.09
N CYS A 244 13.92 -7.28 4.92
CA CYS A 244 15.26 -7.29 4.32
C CYS A 244 16.27 -6.52 5.19
N VAL A 245 15.91 -5.33 5.67
CA VAL A 245 16.77 -4.52 6.56
C VAL A 245 17.05 -5.26 7.88
N ILE A 246 16.04 -5.91 8.46
CA ILE A 246 16.17 -6.76 9.64
C ILE A 246 17.18 -7.89 9.40
N SER A 247 17.12 -8.57 8.24
CA SER A 247 18.07 -9.64 7.92
C SER A 247 19.51 -9.13 7.84
N VAL A 248 19.69 -7.92 7.28
CA VAL A 248 20.98 -7.26 7.14
C VAL A 248 21.51 -6.75 8.49
N GLU A 249 20.64 -6.24 9.35
CA GLU A 249 20.96 -5.89 10.74
C GLU A 249 21.45 -7.09 11.55
N LEU A 250 20.75 -8.22 11.47
CA LEU A 250 21.16 -9.45 12.16
C LEU A 250 22.54 -9.92 11.71
N GLU A 251 22.80 -9.88 10.41
CA GLU A 251 24.08 -10.34 9.86
C GLU A 251 25.25 -9.44 10.25
N MET A 252 25.05 -8.12 10.30
CA MET A 252 26.15 -7.16 10.53
C MET A 252 26.32 -6.75 12.00
N CYS A 253 25.23 -6.69 12.76
CA CYS A 253 25.23 -6.20 14.14
C CYS A 253 24.97 -7.30 15.18
N ASN A 254 24.50 -8.49 14.75
CA ASN A 254 24.14 -9.61 15.63
C ASN A 254 23.08 -9.26 16.72
N CYS A 255 22.35 -8.16 16.52
CA CYS A 255 21.24 -7.72 17.34
C CYS A 255 20.29 -6.85 16.49
N LEU A 256 19.04 -6.74 16.93
CA LEU A 256 18.03 -5.93 16.27
C LEU A 256 17.90 -4.55 16.89
N SER A 257 17.83 -3.53 16.03
CA SER A 257 17.52 -2.18 16.46
C SER A 257 16.08 -2.14 17.01
N TYR A 258 15.85 -1.51 18.16
CA TYR A 258 14.50 -1.33 18.70
C TYR A 258 13.66 -0.28 17.93
N GLY A 259 14.06 0.03 16.70
CA GLY A 259 13.38 0.94 15.78
C GLY A 259 12.34 0.30 14.90
N HIS A 260 12.39 -1.03 14.76
CA HIS A 260 11.41 -1.77 13.99
C HIS A 260 10.05 -1.78 14.67
N GLU A 261 9.00 -1.51 13.90
CA GLU A 261 7.64 -1.37 14.42
C GLU A 261 7.09 -2.68 15.01
N PHE A 262 7.47 -3.79 14.38
CA PHE A 262 7.12 -5.16 14.78
C PHE A 262 8.18 -5.83 15.65
N ILE A 263 9.11 -5.08 16.25
CA ILE A 263 10.20 -5.64 17.06
C ILE A 263 9.70 -6.56 18.18
N ALA A 264 8.49 -6.35 18.69
CA ALA A 264 7.88 -7.21 19.70
C ALA A 264 7.71 -8.67 19.24
N ASN A 265 7.46 -8.88 17.94
CA ASN A 265 7.29 -10.21 17.37
C ASN A 265 8.65 -10.91 17.13
N TYR A 266 9.72 -10.13 16.98
CA TYR A 266 11.08 -10.65 16.80
C TYR A 266 11.81 -10.90 18.14
N ALA A 267 11.46 -10.14 19.19
CA ALA A 267 12.12 -10.18 20.50
C ALA A 267 12.21 -11.59 21.14
N PRO A 268 11.22 -12.50 20.99
CA PRO A 268 11.33 -13.86 21.51
C PRO A 268 12.40 -14.72 20.80
N HIS A 269 12.78 -14.34 19.58
CA HIS A 269 13.67 -15.11 18.71
C HIS A 269 15.06 -14.50 18.58
N TYR A 270 15.20 -13.19 18.79
CA TYR A 270 16.43 -12.45 18.52
C TYR A 270 16.75 -11.45 19.63
N THR A 271 18.03 -11.18 19.86
CA THR A 271 18.49 -10.19 20.84
C THR A 271 18.29 -8.77 20.33
N ILE A 272 17.69 -7.91 21.17
CA ILE A 272 17.54 -6.47 20.90
C ILE A 272 18.80 -5.73 21.35
N CYS A 273 19.29 -4.80 20.53
CA CYS A 273 20.46 -3.99 20.88
C CYS A 273 20.17 -3.10 22.10
N SER A 274 20.73 -3.45 23.26
CA SER A 274 20.52 -2.77 24.54
C SER A 274 21.39 -1.52 24.73
N ASP A 275 22.56 -1.47 24.09
CA ASP A 275 23.46 -0.34 24.13
C ASP A 275 22.95 0.76 23.19
N ALA A 276 22.42 1.86 23.75
CA ALA A 276 21.89 2.98 22.97
C ALA A 276 22.95 3.65 22.08
N SER A 277 24.23 3.61 22.46
CA SER A 277 25.34 4.18 21.69
C SER A 277 25.73 3.33 20.47
N LYS A 278 25.48 2.00 20.53
CA LYS A 278 25.70 1.06 19.43
C LYS A 278 24.44 0.71 18.64
N GLY A 279 23.26 0.81 19.27
CA GLY A 279 22.03 0.16 18.82
C GLY A 279 21.12 0.97 17.91
N ILE A 280 21.05 2.30 18.05
CA ILE A 280 20.25 3.12 17.11
C ILE A 280 21.10 3.68 16.00
N GLU A 281 22.09 4.51 16.31
CA GLU A 281 22.75 5.30 15.28
C GLU A 281 23.82 4.48 14.58
N TYR A 282 24.66 3.78 15.34
CA TYR A 282 25.78 3.04 14.76
C TYR A 282 25.33 1.89 13.85
N CYS A 283 24.49 0.97 14.35
CA CYS A 283 24.04 -0.17 13.53
C CYS A 283 23.22 0.28 12.31
N ARG A 284 22.27 1.20 12.50
CA ARG A 284 21.47 1.76 11.40
C ARG A 284 22.36 2.43 10.35
N ASP A 285 23.32 3.25 10.76
CA ASP A 285 24.21 3.94 9.84
C ASP A 285 25.11 2.95 9.07
N LEU A 286 25.57 1.90 9.75
CA LEU A 286 26.36 0.82 9.12
C LEU A 286 25.52 0.08 8.07
N VAL A 287 24.26 -0.21 8.38
CA VAL A 287 23.32 -0.85 7.45
C VAL A 287 23.03 0.01 6.24
N VAL A 288 22.62 1.26 6.45
CA VAL A 288 22.25 2.19 5.37
C VAL A 288 23.41 2.45 4.41
N LYS A 289 24.66 2.45 4.90
CA LYS A 289 25.86 2.62 4.07
C LYS A 289 26.31 1.34 3.34
N SER A 290 25.74 0.18 3.67
CA SER A 290 26.13 -1.11 3.10
C SER A 290 25.62 -1.30 1.66
N LEU A 291 26.33 -2.12 0.87
CA LEU A 291 25.84 -2.57 -0.44
C LEU A 291 24.59 -3.45 -0.32
N LYS A 292 24.42 -4.13 0.82
CA LYS A 292 23.26 -5.01 1.07
C LYS A 292 21.96 -4.22 1.21
N TYR A 293 22.02 -3.02 1.77
CA TYR A 293 20.86 -2.13 1.81
C TYR A 293 20.39 -1.72 0.41
N LYS A 294 21.32 -1.42 -0.51
CA LYS A 294 20.98 -1.17 -1.93
C LYS A 294 20.30 -2.37 -2.57
N HIS A 295 20.77 -3.58 -2.27
CA HIS A 295 20.14 -4.81 -2.74
C HIS A 295 18.69 -4.96 -2.21
N CYS A 296 18.42 -4.56 -0.96
CA CYS A 296 17.04 -4.53 -0.44
C CYS A 296 16.14 -3.60 -1.27
N LEU A 297 16.61 -2.41 -1.64
CA LEU A 297 15.86 -1.47 -2.49
C LEU A 297 15.62 -2.00 -3.91
N GLU A 298 16.58 -2.76 -4.46
CA GLU A 298 16.43 -3.40 -5.76
C GLU A 298 15.48 -4.60 -5.73
N LYS A 299 15.44 -5.32 -4.61
CA LYS A 299 14.56 -6.48 -4.38
C LYS A 299 13.13 -6.06 -4.08
N CYS A 300 12.94 -5.09 -3.19
CA CYS A 300 11.64 -4.63 -2.70
C CYS A 300 11.16 -3.43 -3.50
N ARG A 301 10.44 -3.69 -4.60
CA ARG A 301 9.88 -2.66 -5.49
C ARG A 301 8.38 -2.50 -5.28
N ALA A 302 7.75 -1.59 -6.01
CA ALA A 302 6.30 -1.41 -5.99
C ALA A 302 5.55 -2.72 -6.28
N SER A 303 4.38 -2.91 -5.67
CA SER A 303 3.55 -4.10 -5.89
C SER A 303 2.98 -4.13 -7.31
N CYS A 304 2.84 -5.33 -7.88
CA CYS A 304 2.14 -5.50 -9.16
C CYS A 304 0.63 -5.30 -9.03
N ARG A 305 0.08 -5.47 -7.83
CA ARG A 305 -1.32 -5.16 -7.53
C ARG A 305 -1.38 -4.55 -6.15
N GLU A 306 -1.95 -3.35 -6.07
CA GLU A 306 -2.10 -2.64 -4.81
C GLU A 306 -3.51 -2.06 -4.72
N LEU A 307 -4.22 -2.38 -3.64
CA LEU A 307 -5.52 -1.79 -3.33
C LEU A 307 -5.29 -0.64 -2.32
N ARG A 308 -5.62 0.57 -2.76
CA ARG A 308 -5.46 1.83 -2.01
C ARG A 308 -6.80 2.45 -1.71
N TYR A 309 -6.84 3.29 -0.67
CA TYR A 309 -8.00 4.11 -0.34
C TYR A 309 -7.62 5.58 -0.37
N ASP A 310 -8.24 6.36 -1.24
CA ASP A 310 -8.18 7.82 -1.20
C ASP A 310 -9.09 8.31 -0.06
N LEU A 311 -8.50 9.00 0.91
CA LEU A 311 -9.15 9.44 2.13
C LEU A 311 -9.40 10.94 2.05
N ARG A 312 -10.66 11.36 2.19
CA ARG A 312 -11.03 12.77 2.22
C ARG A 312 -11.72 13.14 3.51
N LEU A 313 -11.12 14.07 4.25
CA LEU A 313 -11.72 14.65 5.43
C LEU A 313 -12.93 15.51 5.03
N ALA A 314 -14.13 15.03 5.34
CA ALA A 314 -15.38 15.69 4.98
C ALA A 314 -15.84 16.70 6.04
N ARG A 315 -15.64 16.39 7.33
CA ARG A 315 -16.06 17.25 8.44
C ARG A 315 -15.15 17.09 9.65
N ILE A 316 -14.93 18.19 10.35
CA ILE A 316 -14.37 18.22 11.71
C ILE A 316 -15.36 18.95 12.63
N SER A 317 -15.63 18.40 13.81
CA SER A 317 -16.37 19.11 14.86
C SER A 317 -15.73 18.87 16.23
N GLU A 318 -15.79 19.89 17.10
CA GLU A 318 -15.23 19.80 18.44
C GLU A 318 -16.17 19.03 19.38
N MET A 319 -15.60 18.20 20.26
CA MET A 319 -16.32 17.40 21.25
C MET A 319 -16.59 18.20 22.52
N ARG A 320 -17.49 19.19 22.40
CA ARG A 320 -17.78 20.16 23.47
C ARG A 320 -18.47 19.56 24.68
N GLU A 321 -19.10 18.41 24.52
CA GLU A 321 -19.76 17.68 25.60
C GLU A 321 -18.78 17.13 26.65
N PHE A 322 -17.49 17.01 26.33
CA PHE A 322 -16.47 16.56 27.29
C PHE A 322 -15.69 17.74 27.89
N PRO A 323 -15.33 17.66 29.19
CA PRO A 323 -14.41 18.61 29.82
C PRO A 323 -13.04 18.65 29.10
N PRO A 324 -12.31 19.79 29.10
CA PRO A 324 -11.05 19.93 28.37
C PRO A 324 -10.02 18.83 28.68
N ARG A 325 -9.89 18.43 29.95
CA ARG A 325 -8.95 17.36 30.34
C ARG A 325 -9.30 16.00 29.77
N GLN A 326 -10.57 15.68 29.63
CA GLN A 326 -11.01 14.40 29.04
C GLN A 326 -10.98 14.45 27.51
N ARG A 327 -11.24 15.64 26.96
CA ARG A 327 -11.17 15.92 25.53
C ARG A 327 -9.78 15.62 24.94
N ASP A 328 -8.72 15.93 25.68
CA ASP A 328 -7.32 15.67 25.31
C ASP A 328 -7.00 14.16 25.13
N PHE A 329 -7.83 13.27 25.68
CA PHE A 329 -7.69 11.80 25.61
C PHE A 329 -8.85 11.16 24.87
N SER A 330 -9.51 11.91 23.98
CA SER A 330 -10.63 11.41 23.19
C SER A 330 -10.52 11.82 21.74
N PHE A 331 -11.07 11.01 20.85
CA PHE A 331 -11.27 11.33 19.44
C PHE A 331 -12.38 10.45 18.88
N GLU A 332 -13.03 10.93 17.83
CA GLU A 332 -14.05 10.16 17.12
C GLU A 332 -13.79 10.21 15.62
N VAL A 333 -14.00 9.09 14.95
CA VAL A 333 -13.87 8.93 13.52
C VAL A 333 -15.10 8.21 12.99
N THR A 334 -15.72 8.81 11.99
CA THR A 334 -16.76 8.20 11.17
C THR A 334 -16.19 7.97 9.78
N LEU A 335 -16.12 6.72 9.34
CA LEU A 335 -15.61 6.29 8.03
C LEU A 335 -16.75 5.76 7.17
N ARG A 336 -16.87 6.28 5.95
CA ARG A 336 -17.90 5.85 4.99
C ARG A 336 -17.42 5.97 3.56
N PHE A 337 -17.94 5.13 2.67
CA PHE A 337 -17.66 5.24 1.25
C PHE A 337 -18.30 6.49 0.64
N ALA A 338 -17.52 7.26 -0.12
CA ALA A 338 -18.01 8.39 -0.90
C ALA A 338 -18.75 7.95 -2.16
N THR A 339 -18.36 6.79 -2.69
CA THR A 339 -18.80 6.24 -3.97
C THR A 339 -18.81 4.71 -3.87
N ASN A 340 -19.70 4.07 -4.61
CA ASN A 340 -19.78 2.62 -4.76
C ASN A 340 -18.93 2.09 -5.94
N ARG A 341 -18.27 2.98 -6.69
CA ARG A 341 -17.36 2.65 -7.78
C ARG A 341 -15.92 2.54 -7.30
N VAL A 342 -15.20 1.61 -7.92
CA VAL A 342 -13.76 1.39 -7.73
C VAL A 342 -13.02 2.02 -8.90
N GLU A 343 -11.98 2.78 -8.60
CA GLU A 343 -11.10 3.37 -9.62
C GLU A 343 -9.95 2.42 -9.94
N HIS A 344 -9.85 1.97 -11.19
CA HIS A 344 -8.75 1.12 -11.65
C HIS A 344 -7.72 1.95 -12.40
N LEU A 345 -6.47 1.91 -11.95
CA LEU A 345 -5.29 2.40 -12.65
C LEU A 345 -4.49 1.21 -13.16
N LYS A 346 -4.66 0.88 -14.44
CA LYS A 346 -3.95 -0.25 -15.07
C LYS A 346 -2.80 0.25 -15.91
N TYR A 347 -1.59 -0.17 -15.55
CA TYR A 347 -0.40 0.06 -16.35
C TYR A 347 -0.31 -1.01 -17.44
N HIS A 348 -0.06 -0.57 -18.66
CA HIS A 348 0.15 -1.44 -19.81
C HIS A 348 1.47 -1.11 -20.50
N PRO A 349 2.10 -2.07 -21.18
CA PRO A 349 3.21 -1.77 -22.07
C PRO A 349 2.82 -0.70 -23.10
N PHE A 350 3.63 0.34 -23.25
CA PHE A 350 3.38 1.38 -24.25
C PHE A 350 3.44 0.84 -25.68
N VAL A 351 4.39 -0.07 -25.92
CA VAL A 351 4.54 -0.84 -27.17
C VAL A 351 4.66 -2.31 -26.81
N THR A 352 3.82 -3.15 -27.40
CA THR A 352 3.88 -4.59 -27.23
C THR A 352 4.72 -5.25 -28.33
N TYR A 353 5.18 -6.48 -28.09
CA TYR A 353 5.94 -7.23 -29.11
C TYR A 353 5.09 -7.50 -30.35
N GLU A 354 3.81 -7.82 -30.16
CA GLU A 354 2.84 -8.05 -31.23
C GLU A 354 2.69 -6.80 -32.09
N SER A 355 2.69 -5.61 -31.49
CA SER A 355 2.63 -4.33 -32.20
C SER A 355 3.87 -4.12 -33.09
N VAL A 356 5.06 -4.47 -32.58
CA VAL A 356 6.31 -4.40 -33.35
C VAL A 356 6.29 -5.37 -34.52
N VAL A 357 5.91 -6.63 -34.28
CA VAL A 357 5.83 -7.67 -35.33
C VAL A 357 4.77 -7.33 -36.37
N ALA A 358 3.61 -6.84 -35.96
CA ALA A 358 2.55 -6.42 -36.88
C ALA A 358 3.02 -5.24 -37.76
N CYS A 359 3.71 -4.26 -37.18
CA CYS A 359 4.25 -3.13 -37.94
C CYS A 359 5.37 -3.56 -38.90
N LEU A 360 6.26 -4.47 -38.47
CA LEU A 360 7.28 -5.08 -39.31
C LEU A 360 6.64 -5.85 -40.45
N GLY A 361 5.72 -6.78 -40.15
CA GLY A 361 5.00 -7.61 -41.12
C GLY A 361 4.23 -6.77 -42.14
N GLY A 362 3.51 -5.75 -41.69
CA GLY A 362 2.82 -4.80 -42.58
C GLY A 362 3.79 -3.99 -43.44
N SER A 363 4.93 -3.58 -42.89
CA SER A 363 5.96 -2.86 -43.65
C SER A 363 6.62 -3.74 -44.70
N PHE A 364 6.99 -4.98 -44.35
CA PHE A 364 7.53 -5.97 -45.28
C PHE A 364 6.51 -6.35 -46.36
N GLY A 365 5.27 -6.63 -45.96
CA GLY A 365 4.17 -6.94 -46.87
C GLY A 365 3.92 -5.82 -47.87
N ALA A 366 3.93 -4.56 -47.42
CA ALA A 366 3.81 -3.42 -48.34
C ALA A 366 5.05 -3.23 -49.23
N CYS A 367 6.25 -3.50 -48.73
CA CYS A 367 7.49 -3.40 -49.51
C CYS A 367 7.60 -4.48 -50.58
N ILE A 368 7.04 -5.66 -50.37
CA ILE A 368 7.02 -6.76 -51.34
C ILE A 368 5.79 -6.65 -52.26
N GLY A 369 4.61 -6.40 -51.69
CA GLY A 369 3.34 -6.38 -52.40
C GLY A 369 3.22 -5.25 -53.42
N ILE A 370 3.68 -4.03 -53.12
CA ILE A 370 3.62 -2.90 -54.06
C ILE A 370 4.46 -3.19 -55.33
N PRO A 371 5.74 -3.61 -55.23
CA PRO A 371 6.51 -4.07 -56.38
C PRO A 371 5.85 -5.24 -57.12
N LEU A 372 5.33 -6.24 -56.41
CA LEU A 372 4.75 -7.42 -57.04
C LEU A 372 3.51 -7.08 -57.87
N VAL A 373 2.62 -6.22 -57.35
CA VAL A 373 1.47 -5.69 -58.11
C VAL A 373 1.93 -4.85 -59.29
N THR A 374 2.97 -4.01 -59.14
CA THR A 374 3.48 -3.22 -60.27
C THR A 374 4.13 -4.08 -61.35
N VAL A 375 4.83 -5.15 -60.99
CA VAL A 375 5.37 -6.13 -61.94
C VAL A 375 4.24 -6.86 -62.63
N ALA A 376 3.27 -7.40 -61.88
CA ALA A 376 2.12 -8.10 -62.42
C ALA A 376 1.31 -7.24 -63.40
N LEU A 377 1.00 -5.99 -63.06
CA LEU A 377 0.30 -5.06 -63.97
C LEU A 377 1.12 -4.81 -65.24
N ARG A 378 2.43 -4.57 -65.13
CA ARG A 378 3.31 -4.34 -66.28
C ARG A 378 3.54 -5.56 -67.16
N SER A 379 3.45 -6.79 -66.64
CA SER A 379 3.66 -8.01 -67.42
C SER A 379 2.36 -8.57 -68.00
N ILE A 380 1.23 -8.35 -67.33
CA ILE A 380 -0.09 -8.81 -67.77
C ILE A 380 -0.63 -7.96 -68.93
N GLU A 381 -0.43 -6.64 -68.93
CA GLU A 381 -0.84 -5.76 -70.04
C GLU A 381 -0.23 -6.15 -71.41
N PRO A 382 1.10 -6.32 -71.56
CA PRO A 382 1.68 -6.75 -72.82
C PRO A 382 1.27 -8.18 -73.19
N MET A 383 1.17 -9.12 -72.24
CA MET A 383 0.69 -10.48 -72.54
C MET A 383 -0.76 -10.51 -73.03
N LEU A 384 -1.68 -9.76 -72.40
CA LEU A 384 -3.06 -9.64 -72.86
C LEU A 384 -3.15 -8.96 -74.23
N SER A 385 -2.29 -7.98 -74.51
CA SER A 385 -2.20 -7.35 -75.83
C SER A 385 -1.69 -8.33 -76.90
N LEU A 386 -0.74 -9.20 -76.55
CA LEU A 386 -0.19 -10.24 -77.43
C LEU A 386 -1.23 -11.33 -77.70
N ILE A 387 -1.96 -11.77 -76.68
CA ILE A 387 -3.06 -12.73 -76.81
C ILE A 387 -4.20 -12.15 -77.67
N LYS A 388 -4.56 -10.87 -77.48
CA LYS A 388 -5.54 -10.19 -78.35
C LYS A 388 -5.07 -10.11 -79.81
N ARG A 389 -3.79 -9.78 -80.04
CA ARG A 389 -3.20 -9.76 -81.40
C ARG A 389 -3.19 -11.15 -82.02
N LEU A 390 -2.77 -12.18 -81.28
CA LEU A 390 -2.78 -13.57 -81.75
C LEU A 390 -4.19 -14.04 -82.12
N ARG A 391 -5.21 -13.71 -81.32
CA ARG A 391 -6.62 -14.04 -81.61
C ARG A 391 -7.15 -13.36 -82.88
N GLN A 392 -6.68 -12.15 -83.20
CA GLN A 392 -7.06 -11.45 -84.44
C GLN A 392 -6.39 -12.06 -85.69
N THR A 393 -5.18 -12.60 -85.57
CA THR A 393 -4.50 -13.32 -86.66
C THR A 393 -5.07 -14.70 -86.95
N PHE A 394 -5.69 -15.38 -85.98
CA PHE A 394 -6.33 -16.70 -86.17
C PHE A 394 -7.81 -16.63 -86.57
N SER A 395 -8.39 -15.42 -86.66
CA SER A 395 -9.78 -15.19 -87.09
C SER A 395 -9.90 -14.61 -88.51
N LYS A 396 -8.79 -14.53 -89.23
CA LYS A 396 -8.73 -14.40 -90.70
C LYS A 396 -8.27 -15.73 -91.27
#